data_AF-A0A7X8DUA6-F1
#
_entry.id   AF-A0A7X8DUA6-F1
#
_cell.length_a   1.000
_cell.length_b   1.000
_cell.length_c   1.000
_cell.angle_alpha   90.00
_cell.angle_beta   90.00
_cell.angle_gamma   90.00
#
_symmetry.space_group_name_H-M   'P 1'
#
loop_
_entity.id
_entity.type
_entity.pdbx_description
1 polymer ?
#
loop_
_entity_poly.entity_id
_entity_poly.type
_entity_poly.pdbx_seq_one_letter_code
_entity_poly.pdbx_strand_id
1 'polypeptide(L)'
;MKDLYIALLSVLLGAIGQVVLKKGAVKIGDLSLSLFSVHKEVINLIKIPEIIFGLIFFGISFLLWVKVLTKNELSLSYPLVSLNYIIIMFMSILIFNEELTLKKLLGTLLIVLGVGVVYG
;
A
#
# COMPACT_ATOMS: atom_id res chain seq x y z
N MET A 1 0.55 -22.46 -0.15
CA MET A 1 -0.75 -21.77 -0.24
C MET A 1 -1.34 -21.96 -1.64
N LYS A 2 -2.56 -22.49 -1.78
CA LYS A 2 -3.22 -22.70 -3.09
C LYS A 2 -3.56 -21.38 -3.82
N ASP A 3 -3.54 -20.25 -3.12
CA ASP A 3 -3.85 -18.92 -3.66
C ASP A 3 -2.66 -17.94 -3.53
N LEU A 4 -1.41 -18.43 -3.52
CA LEU A 4 -0.22 -17.59 -3.36
C LEU A 4 -0.13 -16.47 -4.42
N TYR A 5 -0.43 -16.78 -5.68
CA TYR A 5 -0.42 -15.80 -6.76
C TYR A 5 -1.47 -14.69 -6.55
N ILE A 6 -2.62 -15.01 -5.94
CA ILE A 6 -3.67 -14.04 -5.60
C ILE A 6 -3.16 -13.11 -4.50
N ALA A 7 -2.48 -13.66 -3.49
CA ALA A 7 -1.88 -12.89 -2.41
C ALA A 7 -0.78 -11.96 -2.92
N LEU A 8 0.11 -12.44 -3.78
CA LEU A 8 1.15 -11.61 -4.40
C LEU A 8 0.56 -10.50 -5.27
N LEU A 9 -0.47 -10.80 -6.06
CA LEU A 9 -1.17 -9.79 -6.86
C LEU A 9 -1.87 -8.76 -5.97
N SER A 10 -2.52 -9.19 -4.89
CA SER A 10 -3.13 -8.30 -3.89
C SER A 10 -2.08 -7.34 -3.31
N VAL A 11 -0.98 -7.87 -2.78
CA VAL A 11 0.12 -7.08 -2.22
C VAL A 11 0.68 -6.08 -3.24
N LEU A 12 0.94 -6.52 -4.48
CA LEU A 12 1.42 -5.63 -5.55
C LEU A 12 0.43 -4.48 -5.85
N LEU A 13 -0.85 -4.80 -6.03
CA LEU A 13 -1.89 -3.81 -6.28
C LEU A 13 -2.08 -2.87 -5.08
N GLY A 14 -1.92 -3.38 -3.87
CA GLY A 14 -1.99 -2.61 -2.63
C GLY A 14 -0.86 -1.58 -2.55
N ALA A 15 0.38 -2.02 -2.82
CA ALA A 15 1.53 -1.13 -2.89
C ALA A 15 1.38 -0.07 -4.00
N ILE A 16 0.97 -0.47 -5.20
CA ILE A 16 0.71 0.47 -6.31
C ILE A 16 -0.39 1.47 -5.91
N GLY A 17 -1.49 0.99 -5.35
CA GLY A 17 -2.59 1.82 -4.88
C GLY A 17 -2.14 2.87 -3.87
N GLN A 18 -1.35 2.47 -2.87
CA GLN A 18 -0.78 3.38 -1.86
C GLN A 18 0.13 4.44 -2.48
N VAL A 19 0.98 4.06 -3.42
CA VAL A 19 1.89 5.01 -4.11
C VAL A 19 1.09 6.00 -4.97
N VAL A 20 0.07 5.53 -5.71
CA VAL A 20 -0.79 6.42 -6.50
C VAL A 20 -1.60 7.34 -5.59
N LEU A 21 -2.13 6.83 -4.47
CA LEU A 21 -2.80 7.66 -3.45
C LEU A 21 -1.86 8.74 -2.91
N LYS A 22 -0.59 8.41 -2.61
CA LYS A 22 0.41 9.39 -2.17
C LYS A 22 0.62 10.48 -3.22
N LYS A 23 0.68 10.12 -4.51
CA LYS A 23 0.80 11.08 -5.61
C LYS A 23 -0.42 12.03 -5.68
N GLY A 24 -1.62 11.53 -5.40
CA GLY A 24 -2.82 12.36 -5.27
C GLY A 24 -2.80 13.24 -4.02
N ALA A 25 -2.39 12.69 -2.87
CA ALA A 25 -2.30 13.38 -1.59
C ALA A 25 -1.41 14.64 -1.65
N VAL A 26 -0.27 14.55 -2.34
CA VAL A 26 0.64 15.70 -2.52
C VAL A 26 -0.03 16.85 -3.27
N LYS A 27 -1.00 16.60 -4.15
CA LYS A 27 -1.72 17.65 -4.88
C LYS A 27 -2.79 18.37 -4.05
N ILE A 28 -3.24 17.75 -2.97
CA ILE A 28 -4.30 18.29 -2.11
C ILE A 28 -3.71 19.32 -1.14
N GLY A 29 -2.48 19.10 -0.67
CA GLY A 29 -1.91 19.85 0.44
C GLY A 29 -2.56 19.44 1.76
N ASP A 30 -2.95 20.41 2.58
CA ASP A 30 -3.59 20.16 3.87
C ASP A 30 -5.08 19.84 3.71
N LEU A 31 -5.50 18.73 4.32
CA LEU A 31 -6.89 18.29 4.37
C LEU A 31 -7.50 18.69 5.72
N SER A 32 -8.51 19.57 5.72
CA SER A 32 -9.14 20.13 6.92
C SER A 32 -10.56 19.58 7.12
N LEU A 33 -10.66 18.34 7.60
CA LEU A 33 -11.94 17.65 7.76
C LEU A 33 -12.75 18.26 8.92
N SER A 34 -13.47 19.35 8.65
CA SER A 34 -14.51 19.89 9.54
C SER A 34 -15.89 19.39 9.10
N LEU A 35 -16.83 19.22 10.05
CA LEU A 35 -18.20 18.79 9.75
C LEU A 35 -18.89 19.69 8.70
N PHE A 36 -18.52 20.98 8.65
CA PHE A 36 -19.06 21.94 7.71
C PHE A 36 -18.34 21.96 6.34
N SER A 37 -17.08 21.51 6.27
CA SER A 37 -16.27 21.50 5.03
C SER A 37 -16.16 20.13 4.37
N VAL A 38 -16.52 19.04 5.06
CA VAL A 38 -16.25 17.66 4.61
C VAL A 38 -16.78 17.38 3.21
N HIS A 39 -17.96 17.90 2.86
CA HIS A 39 -18.56 17.71 1.54
C HIS A 39 -17.70 18.34 0.42
N LYS A 40 -17.14 19.54 0.66
CA LYS A 40 -16.26 20.22 -0.31
C LYS A 40 -14.94 19.47 -0.45
N GLU A 41 -14.40 18.99 0.66
CA GLU A 41 -13.14 18.24 0.64
C GLU A 41 -13.29 16.91 -0.08
N VAL A 42 -14.35 16.16 0.18
CA VAL A 42 -14.65 14.91 -0.54
C VAL A 42 -14.80 15.17 -2.05
N ILE A 43 -15.49 16.23 -2.45
CA ILE A 43 -15.59 16.60 -3.87
C ILE A 43 -14.21 16.93 -4.45
N ASN A 44 -13.35 17.64 -3.71
CA ASN A 44 -11.99 17.95 -4.14
C ASN A 44 -11.12 16.68 -4.26
N LEU A 45 -11.26 15.72 -3.34
CA LEU A 45 -10.58 14.43 -3.41
C LEU A 45 -10.96 13.67 -4.69
N ILE A 46 -12.25 13.62 -5.02
CA ILE A 46 -12.76 12.87 -6.18
C ILE A 46 -12.31 13.50 -7.51
N LYS A 47 -12.05 14.81 -7.54
CA LYS A 47 -11.53 15.51 -8.72
C LYS A 47 -10.09 15.16 -9.07
N ILE A 48 -9.34 14.52 -8.17
CA ILE A 48 -7.94 14.17 -8.39
C ILE A 48 -7.87 12.74 -8.93
N PRO A 49 -7.48 12.53 -10.20
CA PRO A 49 -7.50 11.21 -10.82
C PRO A 49 -6.65 10.18 -10.07
N GLU A 50 -5.52 10.58 -9.51
CA GLU A 50 -4.68 9.70 -8.71
C GLU A 50 -5.38 9.17 -7.46
N ILE A 51 -6.24 9.97 -6.82
CA ILE A 51 -7.02 9.48 -5.67
C ILE A 51 -7.98 8.38 -6.13
N ILE A 52 -8.64 8.57 -7.26
CA ILE A 52 -9.57 7.58 -7.83
C ILE A 52 -8.85 6.30 -8.26
N PHE A 53 -7.77 6.40 -9.03
CA PHE A 53 -7.00 5.23 -9.46
C PHE A 53 -6.35 4.51 -8.27
N GLY A 54 -5.80 5.26 -7.33
CA GLY A 54 -5.25 4.72 -6.09
C GLY A 54 -6.29 3.95 -5.29
N LEU A 55 -7.51 4.50 -5.16
CA LEU A 55 -8.64 3.85 -4.50
C LEU A 55 -9.08 2.58 -5.24
N ILE A 56 -9.13 2.60 -6.57
CA ILE A 56 -9.48 1.41 -7.38
C ILE A 56 -8.44 0.30 -7.17
N PHE A 57 -7.15 0.61 -7.30
CA PHE A 57 -6.09 -0.40 -7.11
C PHE A 57 -6.08 -0.94 -5.67
N PHE A 58 -6.17 -0.06 -4.68
CA PHE A 58 -6.19 -0.45 -3.28
C PHE A 58 -7.47 -1.23 -2.93
N GLY A 59 -8.61 -0.86 -3.50
CA GLY A 59 -9.88 -1.57 -3.36
C GLY A 59 -9.85 -2.97 -3.97
N ILE A 60 -9.31 -3.13 -5.17
CA ILE A 60 -9.12 -4.46 -5.80
C ILE A 60 -8.16 -5.30 -4.95
N SER A 61 -7.05 -4.71 -4.50
CA SER A 61 -6.11 -5.35 -3.57
C SER A 61 -6.83 -5.87 -2.33
N PHE A 62 -7.67 -5.05 -1.70
CA PHE A 62 -8.47 -5.42 -0.54
C PHE A 62 -9.39 -6.61 -0.82
N LEU A 63 -10.13 -6.60 -1.93
CA LEU A 63 -11.01 -7.71 -2.31
C LEU A 63 -10.25 -9.01 -2.53
N LEU A 64 -9.08 -8.95 -3.19
CA LEU A 64 -8.21 -10.11 -3.37
C LEU A 64 -7.65 -10.60 -2.03
N TRP A 65 -7.29 -9.69 -1.12
CA TRP A 65 -6.82 -10.06 0.21
C TRP A 65 -7.89 -10.77 1.01
N VAL A 66 -9.14 -10.27 1.01
CA VAL A 66 -10.29 -10.94 1.64
C VAL A 66 -10.43 -12.36 1.10
N LYS A 67 -10.31 -12.57 -0.23
CA LYS A 67 -10.34 -13.90 -0.84
C LYS A 67 -9.20 -14.82 -0.37
N VAL A 68 -8.01 -14.29 -0.12
CA VAL A 68 -6.89 -15.08 0.44
C VAL A 68 -7.22 -15.51 1.87
N LEU A 69 -7.77 -14.61 2.68
CA LEU A 69 -8.13 -14.87 4.07
C LEU A 69 -9.29 -15.86 4.25
N THR A 70 -10.17 -16.02 3.26
CA THR A 70 -11.23 -17.04 3.36
C THR A 70 -10.70 -18.48 3.29
N LYS A 71 -9.45 -18.68 2.85
CA LYS A 71 -8.86 -20.00 2.57
C LYS A 71 -7.56 -20.30 3.29
N ASN A 72 -6.94 -19.28 3.88
CA ASN A 72 -5.62 -19.40 4.51
C ASN A 72 -5.67 -18.72 5.88
N GLU A 73 -4.90 -19.24 6.83
CA GLU A 73 -4.71 -18.58 8.11
C GLU A 73 -4.05 -17.21 7.90
N LEU A 74 -4.52 -16.22 8.65
CA LEU A 74 -3.98 -14.87 8.60
C LEU A 74 -2.48 -14.86 8.92
N SER A 75 -2.06 -15.58 9.96
CA SER A 75 -0.67 -15.74 10.38
C SER A 75 0.24 -16.24 9.24
N LEU A 76 -0.21 -17.21 8.45
CA LEU A 76 0.56 -17.76 7.33
C LEU A 76 0.60 -16.83 6.12
N SER A 77 -0.44 -16.02 5.93
CA SER A 77 -0.55 -15.14 4.75
C SER A 77 0.09 -13.77 4.98
N TYR A 78 0.03 -13.26 6.20
CA TYR A 78 0.52 -11.93 6.59
C TYR A 78 2.00 -11.65 6.25
N PRO A 79 2.92 -12.63 6.27
CA PRO A 79 4.29 -12.45 5.79
C PRO A 79 4.40 -11.82 4.41
N LEU A 80 3.46 -12.13 3.50
CA LEU A 80 3.46 -11.58 2.15
C LEU A 80 3.22 -10.07 2.13
N VAL A 81 2.53 -9.51 3.12
CA VAL A 81 2.30 -8.06 3.25
C VAL A 81 3.61 -7.31 3.50
N SER A 82 4.62 -7.96 4.09
CA SER A 82 5.94 -7.35 4.31
C SER A 82 6.63 -6.93 3.01
N LEU A 83 6.29 -7.54 1.88
CA LEU A 83 6.80 -7.15 0.57
C LEU A 83 6.37 -5.72 0.18
N ASN A 84 5.28 -5.19 0.76
CA ASN A 84 4.89 -3.79 0.58
C ASN A 84 6.00 -2.84 0.99
N TYR A 85 6.77 -3.13 2.05
CA TYR A 85 7.89 -2.27 2.45
C TYR A 85 8.94 -2.15 1.35
N ILE A 86 9.26 -3.25 0.67
CA ILE A 86 10.23 -3.27 -0.43
C ILE A 86 9.64 -2.53 -1.64
N ILE A 87 8.42 -2.87 -2.04
CA ILE A 87 7.77 -2.31 -3.24
C ILE A 87 7.57 -0.80 -3.07
N ILE A 88 7.05 -0.36 -1.92
CA ILE A 88 6.82 1.06 -1.64
C ILE A 88 8.15 1.81 -1.58
N MET A 89 9.18 1.28 -0.91
CA MET A 89 10.50 1.92 -0.87
C MET A 89 11.04 2.13 -2.28
N PHE A 90 11.01 1.09 -3.13
CA PHE A 90 11.50 1.17 -4.50
C PHE A 90 10.69 2.15 -5.35
N MET A 91 9.35 2.08 -5.28
CA MET A 91 8.46 3.00 -5.97
C MET A 91 8.62 4.44 -5.49
N SER A 92 8.85 4.67 -4.21
CA SER A 92 9.09 6.00 -3.66
C SER A 92 10.37 6.63 -4.20
N ILE A 93 11.43 5.84 -4.36
CA ILE A 93 12.68 6.31 -4.99
C ILE A 93 12.42 6.68 -6.45
N LEU A 94 11.74 5.82 -7.20
CA LEU A 94 11.51 6.04 -8.63
C LEU A 94 10.52 7.16 -8.95
N ILE A 95 9.45 7.30 -8.17
CA ILE A 95 8.32 8.19 -8.51
C ILE A 95 8.43 9.52 -7.77
N PHE A 96 8.92 9.52 -6.53
CA PHE A 96 9.02 10.73 -5.71
C PHE A 96 10.46 11.24 -5.57
N ASN A 97 11.44 10.56 -6.18
CA ASN A 97 12.87 10.87 -6.04
C ASN A 97 13.30 10.95 -4.57
N GLU A 98 12.69 10.12 -3.71
CA GLU A 98 13.11 10.03 -2.32
C GLU A 98 14.54 9.49 -2.21
N GLU A 99 15.34 10.08 -1.33
CA GLU A 99 16.67 9.57 -1.05
C GLU A 99 16.61 8.17 -0.41
N LEU A 100 17.34 7.23 -1.03
CA LEU A 100 17.62 5.93 -0.43
C LEU A 100 18.75 6.08 0.59
N THR A 101 18.37 6.24 1.84
CA THR A 101 19.34 6.24 2.94
C THR A 101 19.70 4.81 3.34
N LEU A 102 20.93 4.62 3.80
CA LEU A 102 21.39 3.37 4.42
C LEU A 102 20.47 2.91 5.55
N LYS A 103 19.92 3.85 6.33
CA LYS A 103 18.96 3.56 7.41
C LYS A 103 17.66 2.95 6.87
N LYS A 104 17.05 3.52 5.82
CA LYS A 104 15.84 2.96 5.18
C LYS A 104 16.12 1.55 4.66
N LEU A 105 17.22 1.36 3.95
CA LEU A 105 17.60 0.05 3.39
C LEU A 105 17.77 -1.01 4.48
N LEU A 106 18.57 -0.73 5.51
CA LEU A 106 18.82 -1.67 6.60
C LEU A 106 17.54 -1.97 7.40
N GLY A 107 16.72 -0.95 7.65
CA GLY A 107 15.42 -1.13 8.32
C GLY A 107 14.48 -2.03 7.53
N THR A 108 14.35 -1.82 6.21
CA THR A 108 13.54 -2.69 5.34
C THR A 108 14.06 -4.12 5.32
N LEU A 109 15.38 -4.32 5.24
CA LEU A 109 15.98 -5.66 5.31
C LEU A 109 15.69 -6.34 6.65
N LEU A 110 15.82 -5.61 7.77
CA LEU A 110 15.51 -6.14 9.10
C LEU A 110 14.04 -6.55 9.23
N ILE A 111 13.09 -5.79 8.65
CA ILE A 111 11.67 -6.17 8.65
C ILE A 111 11.47 -7.49 7.89
N VAL A 112 12.04 -7.61 6.69
CA VAL A 112 11.87 -8.80 5.84
C VAL A 112 12.52 -10.03 6.49
N LEU A 113 13.72 -9.88 7.04
CA LEU A 113 14.39 -10.95 7.79
C LEU A 113 13.63 -11.32 9.05
N GLY A 114 13.13 -10.34 9.80
CA GLY A 114 12.33 -10.57 11.01
C GLY A 114 11.07 -11.37 10.71
N VAL A 115 10.38 -11.06 9.60
CA VAL A 115 9.24 -11.87 9.12
C VAL A 115 9.67 -13.29 8.79
N GLY A 116 10.82 -13.48 8.13
CA GLY A 116 11.38 -14.81 7.89
C GLY A 116 11.71 -15.59 9.16
N VAL A 117 12.14 -14.93 10.23
CA VAL A 117 12.41 -15.58 11.53
C VAL A 117 11.12 -15.95 12.27
N VAL A 118 10.08 -15.12 12.19
CA VAL A 118 8.81 -15.37 12.88
C VAL A 118 8.01 -16.50 12.23
N TYR A 119 8.13 -16.67 10.92
CA TYR A 119 7.26 -17.56 10.14
C TYR A 119 7.98 -18.61 9.28
N GLY A 120 9.31 -18.62 9.26
CA GLY A 120 10.14 -19.65 8.61
C GLY A 120 10.50 -20.78 9.55
#